data_AF-A0A5E4QG90-F1
#
_entry.id   AF-A0A5E4QG90-F1
#
_cell.length_a   1.000
_cell.length_b   1.000
_cell.length_c   1.000
_cell.angle_alpha   90.00
_cell.angle_beta   90.00
_cell.angle_gamma   90.00
#
_symmetry.space_group_name_H-M   'P 1'
#
loop_
_entity.id
_entity.type
_entity.pdbx_description
1 polymer ?
#
loop_
_entity_poly.entity_id
_entity_poly.type
_entity_poly.pdbx_seq_one_letter_code
_entity_poly.pdbx_strand_id
1 'polypeptide(L)'
;MGALRCLQRSKTSKFNQIKMYVYGVKETGKTLLWNYNINKPCQHYLIAALLEAKLRAKMCIVKKGDYYCEFNLTELMINYIGKSFFYGDYFFKVLVLSKKGNIMCLYFDPKFKKIN
;
A
#
# COMPACT_ATOMS: atom_id res chain seq x y z
N MET A 1 6.15 -12.83 -5.25
CA MET A 1 6.38 -11.53 -5.92
C MET A 1 5.11 -11.16 -6.66
N GLY A 2 4.55 -9.96 -6.44
CA GLY A 2 3.42 -9.45 -7.21
C GLY A 2 3.87 -8.23 -8.00
N ALA A 3 3.88 -8.31 -9.32
CA ALA A 3 4.10 -7.15 -10.18
C ALA A 3 2.76 -6.45 -10.40
N LEU A 4 2.65 -5.20 -9.99
CA LEU A 4 1.46 -4.37 -10.22
C LEU A 4 1.79 -3.30 -11.25
N ARG A 5 1.06 -3.30 -12.35
CA ARG A 5 1.14 -2.21 -13.33
C ARG A 5 0.40 -1.00 -12.75
N CYS A 6 1.14 -0.01 -12.29
CA CYS A 6 0.59 1.22 -11.72
C CYS A 6 0.39 2.25 -12.83
N LEU A 7 -0.84 2.35 -13.33
CA LEU A 7 -1.20 3.37 -14.31
C LEU A 7 -1.55 4.68 -13.60
N GLN A 8 -0.69 5.69 -13.70
CA GLN A 8 -1.04 7.04 -13.28
C GLN A 8 -1.72 7.79 -14.44
N ARG A 9 -3.04 7.59 -14.55
CA ARG A 9 -3.86 8.21 -15.61
C ARG A 9 -4.06 9.72 -15.45
N SER A 10 -3.85 10.29 -14.26
CA SER A 10 -4.11 11.71 -13.96
C SER A 10 -2.89 12.62 -14.17
N LYS A 11 -3.14 13.93 -14.35
CA LYS A 11 -2.13 15.01 -14.34
C LYS A 11 -1.21 14.89 -13.11
N THR A 12 -0.04 15.52 -13.15
CA THR A 12 0.92 15.60 -12.02
C THR A 12 0.18 15.82 -10.70
N SER A 13 0.33 14.86 -9.79
CA SER A 13 -0.46 14.78 -8.55
C SER A 13 0.45 14.49 -7.36
N LYS A 14 0.16 15.17 -6.25
CA LYS A 14 0.86 14.97 -4.99
C LYS A 14 0.11 13.96 -4.14
N PHE A 15 0.82 13.03 -3.52
CA PHE A 15 0.23 12.15 -2.52
C PHE A 15 -0.12 12.95 -1.26
N ASN A 16 -1.39 12.98 -0.90
CA ASN A 16 -1.88 13.72 0.27
C ASN A 16 -2.21 12.80 1.44
N GLN A 17 -2.76 11.63 1.15
CA GLN A 17 -3.26 10.71 2.15
C GLN A 17 -3.18 9.27 1.63
N ILE A 18 -2.83 8.34 2.52
CA ILE A 18 -2.94 6.90 2.26
C ILE A 18 -3.86 6.30 3.32
N LYS A 19 -4.88 5.58 2.88
CA LYS A 19 -5.77 4.81 3.77
C LYS A 19 -5.53 3.33 3.52
N MET A 20 -5.28 2.58 4.58
CA MET A 20 -5.08 1.13 4.51
C MET A 20 -6.09 0.45 5.43
N TYR A 21 -6.90 -0.43 4.85
CA TYR A 21 -7.87 -1.25 5.55
C TYR A 21 -7.37 -2.68 5.56
N VAL A 22 -7.31 -3.28 6.74
CA VAL A 22 -6.88 -4.66 6.95
C VAL A 22 -8.07 -5.45 7.46
N TYR A 23 -8.42 -6.50 6.74
CA TYR A 23 -9.49 -7.40 7.09
C TYR A 23 -8.92 -8.77 7.39
N GLY A 24 -9.39 -9.41 8.46
CA GLY A 24 -9.19 -10.83 8.69
C GLY A 24 -10.19 -11.62 7.87
N VAL A 25 -9.74 -12.68 7.21
CA VAL A 25 -10.59 -13.57 6.43
C VAL A 25 -10.93 -14.79 7.29
N LYS A 26 -12.22 -15.07 7.44
CA LYS A 26 -12.77 -16.26 8.11
C LYS A 26 -13.77 -16.94 7.17
N GLU A 27 -14.19 -18.15 7.51
CA GLU A 27 -15.18 -18.91 6.72
C GLU A 27 -16.50 -18.13 6.53
N THR A 28 -16.90 -17.33 7.52
CA THR A 28 -18.13 -16.54 7.51
C THR A 28 -18.01 -15.18 6.79
N GLY A 29 -16.82 -14.81 6.31
CA GLY A 29 -16.60 -13.56 5.57
C GLY A 29 -15.36 -12.77 6.00
N LYS A 30 -15.35 -11.47 5.69
CA LYS A 30 -14.25 -10.54 6.00
C LYS A 30 -14.61 -9.65 7.18
N THR A 31 -13.77 -9.61 8.21
CA THR A 31 -13.94 -8.72 9.37
C THR A 31 -12.88 -7.64 9.34
N LEU A 32 -13.26 -6.36 9.42
CA LEU A 32 -12.29 -5.27 9.51
C LEU A 32 -11.53 -5.38 10.84
N LEU A 33 -10.21 -5.51 10.76
CA LEU A 33 -9.32 -5.56 11.93
C LEU A 33 -8.75 -4.17 12.22
N TRP A 34 -8.18 -3.54 11.20
CA TRP A 34 -7.50 -2.26 11.34
C TRP A 34 -7.80 -1.33 10.18
N ASN A 35 -7.81 -0.03 10.50
CA ASN A 35 -7.85 1.06 9.53
C ASN A 35 -6.74 2.05 9.87
N TYR A 36 -5.71 2.11 9.03
CA TYR A 36 -4.60 3.04 9.15
C TYR A 36 -4.79 4.21 8.20
N ASN A 37 -4.74 5.41 8.75
CA ASN A 37 -4.85 6.64 7.99
C ASN A 37 -3.55 7.45 8.11
N ILE A 38 -2.77 7.45 7.04
CA ILE A 38 -1.50 8.17 6.97
C ILE A 38 -1.75 9.51 6.27
N ASN A 39 -1.82 10.57 7.08
CA ASN A 39 -1.83 11.94 6.60
C ASN A 39 -0.40 12.37 6.25
N LYS A 40 -0.22 13.12 5.15
CA LYS A 40 1.11 13.59 4.70
C LYS A 40 2.12 12.43 4.51
N PRO A 41 1.84 11.46 3.63
CA PRO A 41 2.66 10.25 3.44
C PRO A 41 4.15 10.53 3.13
N CYS A 42 4.47 11.72 2.65
CA CYS A 42 5.83 12.18 2.34
C CYS A 42 6.68 12.49 3.57
N GLN A 43 6.04 12.77 4.69
CA GLN A 43 6.74 12.98 5.96
C GLN A 43 6.97 11.65 6.69
N HIS A 44 6.31 10.58 6.24
CA HIS A 44 6.51 9.25 6.79
C HIS A 44 7.70 8.60 6.09
N TYR A 45 8.83 8.48 6.78
CA TYR A 45 10.12 8.02 6.25
C TYR A 45 10.01 6.79 5.33
N LEU A 46 9.39 5.70 5.82
CA LEU A 46 9.26 4.46 5.05
C LEU A 46 8.41 4.65 3.76
N ILE A 47 7.30 5.38 3.87
CA ILE A 47 6.39 5.59 2.74
C ILE A 47 7.05 6.50 1.70
N ALA A 48 7.74 7.56 2.14
CA ALA A 48 8.50 8.43 1.27
C ALA A 48 9.56 7.63 0.48
N ALA A 49 10.33 6.78 1.17
CA ALA A 49 11.33 5.91 0.55
C ALA A 49 10.72 4.96 -0.48
N LEU A 50 9.56 4.36 -0.19
CA LEU A 50 8.86 3.48 -1.12
C LEU A 50 8.33 4.19 -2.36
N LEU A 51 7.72 5.36 -2.17
CA LEU A 51 7.21 6.18 -3.26
C LEU A 51 8.36 6.66 -4.17
N GLU A 52 9.51 7.01 -3.58
CA GLU A 52 10.69 7.37 -4.36
C GLU A 52 11.27 6.16 -5.12
N ALA A 53 11.48 5.04 -4.44
CA ALA A 53 12.08 3.85 -5.02
C ALA A 53 11.23 3.22 -6.15
N LYS A 54 9.89 3.24 -6.01
CA LYS A 54 8.98 2.49 -6.90
C LYS A 54 8.21 3.36 -7.89
N LEU A 55 8.03 4.64 -7.59
CA LEU A 55 7.27 5.58 -8.44
C LEU A 55 8.11 6.79 -8.90
N ARG A 56 9.41 6.84 -8.55
CA ARG A 56 10.28 8.01 -8.79
C ARG A 56 9.65 9.31 -8.28
N ALA A 57 8.86 9.20 -7.22
CA ALA A 57 8.03 10.26 -6.68
C ALA A 57 8.84 11.21 -5.79
N LYS A 58 9.73 12.03 -6.39
CA LYS A 58 10.45 13.06 -5.62
C LYS A 58 9.43 13.98 -4.94
N MET A 59 9.58 14.16 -3.62
CA MET A 59 8.64 14.92 -2.78
C MET A 59 7.18 14.45 -2.89
N CYS A 60 6.95 13.16 -3.20
CA CYS A 60 5.65 12.55 -3.47
C CYS A 60 4.87 13.14 -4.64
N ILE A 61 5.54 13.82 -5.56
CA ILE A 61 4.90 14.32 -6.77
C ILE A 61 5.13 13.27 -7.84
N VAL A 62 4.05 12.63 -8.28
CA VAL A 62 4.12 11.70 -9.41
C VAL A 62 3.58 12.39 -10.65
N LYS A 63 4.37 12.34 -11.72
CA LYS A 63 4.00 12.89 -13.02
C LYS A 63 3.03 11.93 -13.72
N LYS A 64 2.34 12.41 -14.74
CA LYS A 64 1.54 11.53 -15.60
C LYS A 64 2.48 10.56 -16.32
N GLY A 65 2.15 9.28 -16.32
CA GLY A 65 2.96 8.26 -16.99
C GLY A 65 2.58 6.85 -16.57
N ASP A 66 3.13 5.88 -17.29
CA ASP A 66 3.02 4.47 -16.95
C ASP A 66 4.18 4.10 -16.04
N TYR A 67 3.87 3.62 -14.84
CA TYR A 67 4.87 3.19 -13.86
C TYR A 67 4.75 1.68 -13.67
N TYR A 68 5.88 0.99 -13.85
CA TYR A 68 5.97 -0.42 -13.50
C TYR A 68 6.38 -0.52 -12.03
N CYS A 69 5.47 -1.00 -11.19
CA CYS A 69 5.73 -1.13 -9.77
C CYS A 69 5.76 -2.58 -9.37
N GLU A 70 6.98 -3.09 -9.23
CA GLU A 70 7.20 -4.39 -8.64
C GLU A 70 7.39 -4.25 -7.14
N PHE A 71 6.44 -4.77 -6.37
CA PHE A 71 6.48 -4.74 -4.92
C PHE A 71 6.65 -6.16 -4.39
N ASN A 72 7.68 -6.36 -3.56
CA ASN A 72 7.72 -7.51 -2.67
C ASN A 72 6.85 -7.19 -1.45
N LEU A 73 5.53 -7.36 -1.59
CA LEU A 73 4.56 -7.04 -0.54
C LEU A 73 4.88 -7.75 0.77
N THR A 74 5.38 -8.99 0.72
CA THR A 74 5.78 -9.76 1.91
C THR A 74 6.85 -9.04 2.70
N GLU A 75 7.96 -8.67 2.04
CA GLU A 75 9.08 -7.97 2.66
C GLU A 75 8.69 -6.59 3.18
N LEU A 76 7.88 -5.87 2.39
CA LEU A 76 7.30 -4.59 2.76
C LEU A 76 6.49 -4.64 4.06
N MET A 77 5.64 -5.66 4.18
CA MET A 77 4.79 -5.87 5.34
C MET A 77 5.60 -6.29 6.57
N ILE A 78 6.62 -7.14 6.39
CA ILE A 78 7.59 -7.48 7.45
C ILE A 78 8.30 -6.22 7.96
N ASN A 79 8.75 -5.34 7.05
CA ASN A 79 9.47 -4.13 7.43
C ASN A 79 8.56 -3.08 8.09
N TYR A 80 7.27 -3.03 7.74
CA TYR A 80 6.34 -2.04 8.30
C TYR A 80 5.69 -2.48 9.62
N ILE A 81 5.24 -3.73 9.71
CA ILE A 81 4.50 -4.26 10.87
C ILE A 81 5.44 -5.00 11.85
N GLY A 82 6.67 -5.30 11.42
CA GLY A 82 7.65 -6.05 12.20
C GLY A 82 7.33 -7.54 12.23
N LYS A 83 7.93 -8.26 13.19
CA LYS A 83 7.64 -9.69 13.46
C LYS A 83 6.31 -9.91 14.17
N SER A 84 5.56 -8.85 14.46
CA SER A 84 4.23 -8.89 15.08
C SER A 84 3.20 -9.42 14.08
N PHE A 85 3.36 -10.67 13.67
CA PHE A 85 2.44 -11.36 12.78
C PHE A 85 1.34 -12.02 13.60
N PHE A 86 0.11 -11.69 13.27
CA PHE A 86 -1.03 -12.53 13.57
C PHE A 86 -1.11 -13.55 12.43
N TYR A 87 -0.88 -14.82 12.69
CA TYR A 87 -1.02 -15.87 11.66
C TYR A 87 -2.46 -15.90 11.14
N GLY A 88 -2.64 -16.11 9.84
CA GLY A 88 -3.97 -16.16 9.22
C GLY A 88 -4.01 -15.62 7.79
N ASP A 89 -5.22 -15.66 7.25
CA ASP A 89 -5.55 -15.12 5.93
C ASP A 89 -6.08 -13.69 6.10
N TYR A 90 -5.51 -12.77 5.33
CA TYR A 90 -5.88 -11.35 5.41
C TYR A 90 -6.27 -10.83 4.04
N PHE A 91 -7.03 -9.75 4.05
CA PHE A 91 -7.32 -8.95 2.88
C PHE A 91 -6.98 -7.50 3.17
N PHE A 92 -6.17 -6.90 2.31
CA PHE A 92 -5.74 -5.52 2.41
C PHE A 92 -6.34 -4.72 1.27
N LYS A 93 -6.85 -3.55 1.62
CA LYS A 93 -7.29 -2.52 0.66
C LYS A 93 -6.53 -1.24 0.96
N VAL A 94 -5.74 -0.76 -0.01
CA VAL A 94 -4.98 0.49 0.12
C VAL A 94 -5.50 1.51 -0.88
N LEU A 95 -5.83 2.70 -0.39
CA LEU A 95 -6.25 3.84 -1.18
C LEU A 95 -5.21 4.95 -1.06
N VAL A 96 -4.70 5.40 -2.20
CA VAL A 96 -3.77 6.51 -2.28
C VAL A 96 -4.49 7.70 -2.89
N LEU A 97 -4.58 8.78 -2.13
CA LEU A 97 -5.44 9.92 -2.41
C LEU A 97 -4.61 11.18 -2.69
N SER A 98 -5.10 12.01 -3.60
CA SER A 98 -4.68 13.39 -3.79
C SER A 98 -5.85 14.34 -3.56
N LYS A 99 -5.56 15.63 -3.41
CA LYS A 99 -6.59 16.69 -3.45
C LYS A 99 -7.43 16.70 -4.75
N LYS A 100 -6.92 16.13 -5.84
CA LYS A 100 -7.59 16.05 -7.14
C LYS A 100 -8.34 14.73 -7.37
N GLY A 101 -8.35 13.84 -6.38
CA GLY A 101 -8.99 12.52 -6.47
C GLY A 101 -8.03 11.35 -6.20
N ASN A 102 -8.55 10.13 -6.38
CA ASN A 102 -7.83 8.89 -6.09
C ASN A 102 -6.72 8.67 -7.13
N ILE A 103 -5.48 8.53 -6.67
CA ILE A 103 -4.35 8.22 -7.54
C ILE A 103 -4.26 6.72 -7.76
N MET A 104 -4.44 5.93 -6.69
CA MET A 104 -4.25 4.48 -6.75
C MET A 104 -5.17 3.76 -5.77
N CYS A 105 -5.63 2.58 -6.16
CA CYS A 105 -6.34 1.64 -5.32
C CYS A 105 -5.72 0.26 -5.49
N LEU A 106 -5.21 -0.33 -4.41
CA LEU A 106 -4.56 -1.63 -4.40
C LEU A 106 -5.35 -2.60 -3.52
N TYR A 107 -5.43 -3.84 -3.98
CA TYR A 107 -6.02 -4.95 -3.24
C TYR A 107 -5.02 -6.10 -3.21
N PHE A 108 -4.80 -6.72 -2.05
CA PHE A 108 -3.95 -7.90 -1.91
C PHE A 108 -4.38 -8.76 -0.72
N ASP A 109 -4.17 -10.05 -0.82
CA ASP A 109 -4.68 -11.07 0.09
C ASP A 109 -3.54 -11.96 0.63
N PRO A 110 -2.68 -11.43 1.51
CA PRO A 110 -1.55 -12.17 2.01
C PRO A 110 -2.00 -13.24 3.01
N LYS A 111 -1.32 -14.39 2.97
CA LYS A 111 -1.49 -15.50 3.90
C LYS A 111 -0.23 -15.65 4.73
N PHE A 112 -0.33 -15.46 6.04
CA PHE A 112 0.81 -15.59 6.96
C PHE A 112 0.73 -16.91 7.70
N LYS A 113 1.70 -17.79 7.45
CA LYS A 113 1.83 -19.09 8.11
C LYS A 113 2.99 -19.08 9.09
N LYS A 114 2.88 -19.87 10.16
CA LYS A 114 4.00 -20.14 11.06
C LYS A 114 4.99 -21.05 10.35
N ILE A 115 6.26 -20.66 10.34
CA ILE A 115 7.35 -21.52 9.90
C ILE A 115 7.72 -22.36 11.12
N ASN A 116 7.48 -23.66 11.04
CA ASN A 116 7.92 -24.64 12.03
C ASN A 116 9.34 -25.10 11.69
#